data_AF-A0A1Q2ME49-F1
#
_entry.id   AF-A0A1Q2ME49-F1
#
_cell.length_a   1.000
_cell.length_b   1.000
_cell.length_c   1.000
_cell.angle_alpha   90.00
_cell.angle_beta   90.00
_cell.angle_gamma   90.00
#
_symmetry.space_group_name_H-M   'P 1'
#
loop_
_entity.id
_entity.type
_entity.pdbx_description
1 polymer ?
#
loop_
_entity_poly.entity_id
_entity_poly.type
_entity_poly.pdbx_seq_one_letter_code
_entity_poly.pdbx_strand_id
1 'polypeptide(L)'
;MGGAMSFWTARGDMSFWIARDSDNYASIHSNPPGPLKKHPGMTINDYGKGKCIYIYSALLALQNNTQQFFGEALFKKYINSSIKTNAPANVEITLLESMEEKTFLLCLVNYQHDLPNIPVFDLKISINLSQGKTPKICRKVSDSKEIHYVMVGPEMEFEIPCLETMEMIEISF
;
A
#
# COMPACT_ATOMS: atom_id res chain seq x y z
N MET A 1 21.89 12.11 -37.06
CA MET A 1 20.86 11.15 -36.59
C MET A 1 20.39 11.60 -35.22
N GLY A 2 19.38 12.47 -35.17
CA GLY A 2 18.76 12.94 -33.93
C GLY A 2 17.38 12.30 -33.80
N GLY A 3 17.26 11.29 -32.95
CA GLY A 3 15.98 10.66 -32.66
C GLY A 3 15.16 11.60 -31.77
N ALA A 4 14.02 12.06 -32.30
CA ALA A 4 13.08 12.86 -31.53
C ALA A 4 12.50 12.00 -30.38
N MET A 5 12.81 12.39 -29.13
CA MET A 5 12.07 11.93 -27.96
C MET A 5 10.65 12.51 -28.03
N SER A 6 9.66 11.65 -28.22
CA SER A 6 8.25 12.01 -28.10
C SER A 6 7.86 12.00 -26.61
N PHE A 7 7.75 13.19 -26.02
CA PHE A 7 7.15 13.37 -24.70
C PHE A 7 5.63 13.29 -24.83
N TRP A 8 5.04 12.16 -24.43
CA TRP A 8 3.59 12.05 -24.23
C TRP A 8 3.28 12.43 -22.78
N THR A 9 2.87 13.67 -22.55
CA THR A 9 2.28 14.07 -21.26
C THR A 9 0.83 13.63 -21.24
N ALA A 10 0.53 12.49 -20.59
CA ALA A 10 -0.84 12.21 -20.21
C ALA A 10 -1.23 13.17 -19.09
N ARG A 11 -2.14 14.10 -19.37
CA ARG A 11 -2.80 14.91 -18.35
C ARG A 11 -3.68 13.97 -17.54
N GLY A 12 -3.19 13.52 -16.40
CA GLY A 12 -4.02 12.93 -15.37
C GLY A 12 -4.87 14.05 -14.79
N ASP A 13 -6.13 14.14 -15.23
CA ASP A 13 -7.13 14.88 -14.49
C ASP A 13 -7.32 14.18 -13.12
N MET A 14 -7.41 14.94 -12.04
CA MET A 14 -7.88 14.44 -10.74
C MET A 14 -9.40 14.21 -10.79
N SER A 15 -9.89 13.58 -11.85
CA SER A 15 -11.30 13.38 -12.14
C SER A 15 -11.93 12.23 -11.36
N PHE A 16 -11.33 11.84 -10.24
CA PHE A 16 -11.94 10.90 -9.29
C PHE A 16 -13.29 11.40 -8.75
N TRP A 17 -13.65 12.67 -9.03
CA TRP A 17 -14.89 13.33 -8.62
C TRP A 17 -15.59 14.11 -9.74
N ILE A 18 -15.34 13.85 -11.03
CA ILE A 18 -16.13 14.53 -12.08
C ILE A 18 -17.45 13.79 -12.24
N ALA A 19 -18.51 14.37 -11.67
CA ALA A 19 -19.88 14.01 -12.01
C ALA A 19 -20.04 14.05 -13.53
N ARG A 20 -20.66 13.01 -14.10
CA ARG A 20 -20.88 12.85 -15.55
C ARG A 20 -21.63 14.02 -16.22
N ASP A 21 -22.17 14.94 -15.43
CA ASP A 21 -22.88 16.14 -15.87
C ASP A 21 -22.58 17.32 -14.93
N SER A 22 -21.41 17.94 -15.11
CA SER A 22 -20.99 19.13 -14.35
C SER A 22 -21.81 20.38 -14.68
N ASP A 23 -22.53 20.38 -15.79
CA ASP A 23 -23.30 21.53 -16.26
C ASP A 23 -24.70 21.56 -15.63
N ASN A 24 -25.26 20.40 -15.24
CA ASN A 24 -26.58 20.32 -14.61
C ASN A 24 -26.58 19.92 -13.12
N TYR A 25 -25.52 19.29 -12.60
CA TYR A 25 -25.46 18.89 -11.19
C TYR A 25 -24.05 19.05 -10.59
N ALA A 26 -23.87 20.08 -9.76
CA ALA A 26 -22.75 20.23 -8.85
C ALA A 26 -23.24 20.61 -7.45
N SER A 27 -23.03 19.73 -6.47
CA SER A 27 -23.21 20.06 -5.05
C SER A 27 -21.86 20.51 -4.48
N ILE A 28 -21.84 21.58 -3.68
CA ILE A 28 -20.64 22.06 -2.96
C ILE A 28 -19.96 20.94 -2.15
N HIS A 29 -20.75 19.96 -1.70
CA HIS A 29 -20.29 18.83 -0.90
C HIS A 29 -19.76 17.63 -1.72
N SER A 30 -19.90 17.65 -3.06
CA SER A 30 -19.56 16.51 -3.93
C SER A 30 -18.68 16.88 -5.13
N ASN A 31 -18.74 18.13 -5.58
CA ASN A 31 -17.89 18.68 -6.63
C ASN A 31 -17.51 20.11 -6.21
N PRO A 32 -16.49 20.29 -5.35
CA PRO A 32 -16.15 21.59 -4.82
C PRO A 32 -15.80 22.53 -5.98
N PRO A 33 -16.51 23.67 -6.15
CA PRO A 33 -16.33 24.57 -7.28
C PRO A 33 -14.97 25.27 -7.14
N GLY A 34 -13.95 24.67 -7.74
CA GLY A 34 -12.62 25.25 -7.88
C GLY A 34 -12.42 25.76 -9.31
N PRO A 35 -11.77 26.92 -9.52
CA PRO A 35 -11.43 27.34 -10.87
C PRO A 35 -10.52 26.27 -11.50
N LEU A 36 -10.85 25.84 -12.72
CA LEU A 36 -9.99 24.98 -13.53
C LEU A 36 -8.63 25.68 -13.67
N LYS A 37 -7.60 25.11 -13.04
CA LYS A 37 -6.26 25.69 -13.10
C LYS A 37 -5.64 25.41 -14.46
N LYS A 38 -4.91 26.40 -14.99
CA LYS A 38 -4.15 26.29 -16.25
C LYS A 38 -3.04 25.22 -16.20
N HIS A 39 -2.59 24.87 -14.99
CA HIS A 39 -1.49 23.93 -14.75
C HIS A 39 -2.00 22.67 -14.04
N PRO A 40 -1.52 21.48 -14.45
CA PRO A 40 -1.94 20.22 -13.85
C PRO A 40 -1.42 20.11 -12.40
N GLY A 41 -2.28 19.64 -11.50
CA GLY A 41 -1.88 19.30 -10.13
C GLY A 41 -1.09 17.99 -10.02
N MET A 42 -1.26 17.11 -11.02
CA MET A 42 -0.55 15.83 -11.14
C MET A 42 -0.29 15.51 -12.61
N THR A 43 0.87 14.92 -12.91
CA THR A 43 1.17 14.36 -14.24
C THR A 43 1.72 12.95 -14.11
N ILE A 44 1.41 12.10 -15.08
CA ILE A 44 1.86 10.70 -15.12
C ILE A 44 2.52 10.49 -16.47
N ASN A 45 3.78 10.10 -16.45
CA ASN A 45 4.57 9.87 -17.65
C ASN A 45 5.09 8.43 -17.66
N ASP A 46 5.15 7.84 -18.85
CA ASP A 46 5.83 6.57 -19.06
C ASP A 46 7.35 6.79 -19.18
N TYR A 47 8.13 5.96 -18.49
CA TYR A 47 9.58 5.95 -18.61
C TYR A 47 10.11 4.51 -18.61
N GLY A 48 10.51 4.02 -19.78
CA GLY A 48 10.88 2.62 -19.96
C GLY A 48 9.70 1.69 -19.63
N LYS A 49 9.89 0.76 -18.68
CA LYS A 49 8.85 -0.15 -18.18
C LYS A 49 8.08 0.42 -16.97
N GLY A 50 8.46 1.60 -16.48
CA GLY A 50 7.90 2.21 -15.28
C GLY A 50 7.03 3.43 -15.54
N LYS A 51 6.46 3.96 -14.46
CA LYS A 51 5.70 5.22 -14.45
C LYS A 51 6.47 6.25 -13.61
N CYS A 52 6.45 7.50 -14.05
CA CYS A 52 6.93 8.64 -13.29
C CYS A 52 5.73 9.56 -12.98
N ILE A 53 5.42 9.70 -11.69
CA ILE A 53 4.27 10.47 -11.21
C ILE A 53 4.80 11.74 -10.52
N TYR A 54 4.39 12.90 -11.01
CA TYR A 54 4.72 14.19 -10.40
C TYR A 54 3.45 14.78 -9.78
N ILE A 55 3.55 15.16 -8.50
CA ILE A 55 2.48 15.86 -7.76
C ILE A 55 3.04 17.23 -7.38
N TYR A 56 2.34 18.29 -7.77
CA TYR A 56 2.81 19.67 -7.59
C TYR A 56 2.84 20.12 -6.11
N SER A 57 2.15 19.42 -5.22
CA SER A 57 2.02 19.79 -3.81
C SER A 57 2.60 18.72 -2.89
N ALA A 58 2.86 19.10 -1.64
CA ALA A 58 3.23 18.17 -0.55
C ALA A 58 2.03 17.32 -0.06
N LEU A 59 1.10 16.98 -0.96
CA LEU A 59 -0.16 16.29 -0.63
C LEU A 59 0.08 15.01 0.16
N LEU A 60 1.07 14.22 -0.26
CA LEU A 60 1.43 12.95 0.37
C LEU A 60 2.20 13.11 1.70
N ALA A 61 2.66 14.32 2.04
CA ALA A 61 3.32 14.59 3.31
C ALA A 61 2.33 14.93 4.44
N LEU A 62 1.06 15.21 4.10
CA LEU A 62 0.01 15.51 5.07
C LEU A 62 -0.59 14.22 5.62
N GLN A 63 -0.66 14.09 6.94
CA GLN A 63 -1.16 12.89 7.62
C GLN A 63 -2.69 12.86 7.82
N ASN A 64 -3.43 13.74 7.15
CA ASN A 64 -4.89 13.75 7.21
C ASN A 64 -5.49 12.57 6.42
N ASN A 65 -6.62 12.02 6.89
CA ASN A 65 -7.26 10.83 6.31
C ASN A 65 -7.51 10.93 4.79
N THR A 66 -7.95 12.09 4.30
CA THR A 66 -8.24 12.29 2.87
C THR A 66 -6.98 12.16 2.01
N GLN A 67 -5.84 12.66 2.50
CA GLN A 67 -4.56 12.61 1.79
C GLN A 67 -3.95 11.21 1.83
N GLN A 68 -4.08 10.52 2.97
CA GLN A 68 -3.69 9.11 3.08
C GLN A 68 -4.50 8.23 2.14
N PHE A 69 -5.82 8.40 2.10
CA PHE A 69 -6.71 7.65 1.18
C PHE A 69 -6.34 7.90 -0.29
N PHE A 70 -6.07 9.15 -0.66
CA PHE A 70 -5.59 9.47 -2.01
C PHE A 70 -4.26 8.78 -2.33
N GLY A 71 -3.29 8.84 -1.40
CA GLY A 71 -2.00 8.20 -1.56
C GLY A 71 -2.12 6.67 -1.70
N GLU A 72 -2.92 6.04 -0.84
CA GLU A 72 -3.21 4.61 -0.88
C GLU A 72 -3.83 4.20 -2.23
N ALA A 73 -4.86 4.92 -2.70
CA ALA A 73 -5.49 4.65 -3.98
C ALA A 73 -4.52 4.83 -5.16
N LEU A 74 -3.66 5.84 -5.10
CA LEU A 74 -2.62 6.08 -6.09
C LEU A 74 -1.60 4.93 -6.12
N PHE A 75 -1.10 4.51 -4.96
CA PHE A 75 -0.15 3.41 -4.88
C PHE A 75 -0.78 2.08 -5.31
N LYS A 76 -1.99 1.74 -4.85
CA LYS A 76 -2.72 0.53 -5.27
C LYS A 76 -2.91 0.45 -6.80
N LYS A 77 -3.02 1.59 -7.49
CA LYS A 77 -3.18 1.63 -8.94
C LYS A 77 -1.90 1.27 -9.71
N TYR A 78 -0.73 1.59 -9.16
CA TYR A 78 0.55 1.51 -9.89
C TYR A 78 1.58 0.56 -9.24
N ILE A 79 1.36 0.15 -8.00
CA ILE A 79 2.22 -0.73 -7.22
C ILE A 79 1.44 -2.00 -6.92
N ASN A 80 2.02 -3.14 -7.28
CA ASN A 80 1.55 -4.43 -6.81
C ASN A 80 2.18 -4.69 -5.44
N SER A 81 1.38 -4.60 -4.38
CA SER A 81 1.82 -4.98 -3.04
C SER A 81 2.10 -6.48 -2.97
N SER A 82 3.23 -6.85 -2.35
CA SER A 82 3.51 -8.25 -2.00
C SER A 82 2.71 -8.74 -0.80
N ILE A 83 1.98 -7.87 -0.10
CA ILE A 83 1.22 -8.20 1.11
C ILE A 83 -0.26 -7.86 0.90
N LYS A 84 -1.13 -8.79 1.26
CA LYS A 84 -2.58 -8.60 1.41
C LYS A 84 -2.97 -8.92 2.84
N THR A 85 -3.91 -8.14 3.39
CA THR A 85 -4.37 -8.34 4.76
C THR A 85 -5.77 -7.76 4.98
N ASN A 86 -6.45 -8.23 6.02
CA ASN A 86 -7.65 -7.61 6.60
C ASN A 86 -7.33 -6.64 7.75
N ALA A 87 -6.05 -6.35 8.00
CA ALA A 87 -5.64 -5.51 9.12
C ALA A 87 -6.27 -4.11 9.05
N PRO A 88 -6.74 -3.57 10.20
CA PRO A 88 -7.27 -2.22 10.26
C PRO A 88 -6.14 -1.17 10.12
N ALA A 89 -6.51 0.08 9.85
CA ALA A 89 -5.57 1.16 9.53
C ALA A 89 -4.56 1.49 10.66
N ASN A 90 -4.84 1.08 11.89
CA ASN A 90 -3.95 1.21 13.04
C ASN A 90 -2.86 0.12 13.10
N VAL A 91 -2.87 -0.85 12.19
CA VAL A 91 -1.82 -1.87 12.10
C VAL A 91 -0.87 -1.53 10.96
N GLU A 92 0.37 -1.24 11.32
CA GLU A 92 1.46 -1.12 10.36
C GLU A 92 2.06 -2.51 10.10
N ILE A 93 2.30 -2.82 8.82
CA ILE A 93 2.94 -4.07 8.41
C ILE A 93 4.16 -3.74 7.54
N THR A 94 5.31 -4.27 7.90
CA THR A 94 6.56 -4.13 7.14
C THR A 94 7.15 -5.50 6.84
N LEU A 95 7.52 -5.76 5.59
CA LEU A 95 8.24 -6.96 5.19
C LEU A 95 9.68 -6.58 4.81
N LEU A 96 10.64 -7.18 5.51
CA LEU A 96 12.07 -6.95 5.32
C LEU A 96 12.72 -8.23 4.80
N GLU A 97 13.63 -8.10 3.84
CA GLU A 97 14.45 -9.20 3.33
C GLU A 97 15.86 -9.09 3.92
N SER A 98 16.38 -10.19 4.46
CA SER A 98 17.78 -10.24 4.92
C SER A 98 18.72 -10.25 3.72
N MET A 99 19.81 -9.49 3.83
CA MET A 99 20.86 -9.46 2.80
C MET A 99 21.91 -10.57 2.98
N GLU A 100 21.98 -11.15 4.19
CA GLU A 100 22.97 -12.17 4.57
C GLU A 100 22.36 -13.57 4.56
N GLU A 101 21.13 -13.68 5.05
CA GLU A 101 20.39 -14.93 5.20
C GLU A 101 19.25 -15.01 4.19
N LYS A 102 18.81 -16.22 3.85
CA LYS A 102 17.61 -16.43 3.03
C LYS A 102 16.38 -16.39 3.92
N THR A 103 16.11 -15.23 4.51
CA THR A 103 15.04 -15.04 5.49
C THR A 103 14.33 -13.71 5.28
N PHE A 104 13.00 -13.71 5.41
CA PHE A 104 12.21 -12.50 5.56
C PHE A 104 11.82 -12.29 7.03
N LEU A 105 11.71 -11.02 7.41
CA LEU A 105 11.14 -10.59 8.69
C LEU A 105 9.89 -9.77 8.41
N LEU A 106 8.74 -10.29 8.83
CA LEU A 106 7.48 -9.56 8.81
C LEU A 106 7.26 -8.92 10.18
N CYS A 107 7.16 -7.60 10.23
CA CYS A 107 6.87 -6.83 11.43
C CYS A 107 5.42 -6.35 11.39
N LEU A 108 4.69 -6.55 12.47
CA LEU A 108 3.35 -5.99 12.69
C LEU A 108 3.36 -5.10 13.92
N VAL A 109 2.82 -3.90 13.81
CA VAL A 109 2.71 -2.96 14.92
C VAL A 109 1.29 -2.42 14.98
N ASN A 110 0.58 -2.70 16.08
CA ASN A 110 -0.69 -2.08 16.43
C ASN A 110 -0.40 -0.74 17.12
N TYR A 111 -0.56 0.35 16.40
CA TYR A 111 -0.34 1.70 16.90
C TYR A 111 -1.67 2.46 16.98
N GLN A 112 -2.09 2.82 18.20
CA GLN A 112 -3.28 3.63 18.44
C GLN A 112 -2.88 4.88 19.22
N HIS A 113 -3.53 6.01 18.90
CA HIS A 113 -3.28 7.27 19.58
C HIS A 113 -3.69 7.19 21.05
N ASP A 114 -4.85 6.58 21.31
CA ASP A 114 -5.39 6.45 22.65
C ASP A 114 -4.93 5.14 23.27
N LEU A 115 -4.43 5.23 24.51
CA LEU A 115 -3.97 4.07 25.28
C LEU A 115 -5.05 3.63 26.29
N PRO A 116 -5.14 2.32 26.59
CA PRO A 116 -4.35 1.23 26.03
C PRO A 116 -4.77 0.86 24.61
N ASN A 117 -3.86 0.26 23.84
CA ASN A 117 -4.19 -0.32 22.54
C ASN A 117 -5.33 -1.33 22.68
N ILE A 118 -6.32 -1.23 21.79
CA ILE A 118 -7.32 -2.28 21.61
C ILE A 118 -6.67 -3.41 20.79
N PRO A 119 -6.64 -4.66 21.28
CA PRO A 119 -6.03 -5.76 20.55
C PRO A 119 -6.77 -6.04 19.24
N VAL A 120 -6.02 -6.43 18.20
CA VAL A 120 -6.59 -6.79 16.90
C VAL A 120 -6.61 -8.30 16.76
N PHE A 121 -7.78 -8.87 16.51
CA PHE A 121 -7.99 -10.31 16.41
C PHE A 121 -8.13 -10.76 14.95
N ASP A 122 -7.86 -12.05 14.74
CA ASP A 122 -8.13 -12.76 13.47
C ASP A 122 -7.52 -12.07 12.25
N LEU A 123 -6.26 -11.62 12.39
CA LEU A 123 -5.51 -11.01 11.30
C LEU A 123 -5.13 -12.07 10.28
N LYS A 124 -5.59 -11.89 9.05
CA LYS A 124 -5.27 -12.72 7.90
C LYS A 124 -4.20 -12.02 7.10
N ILE A 125 -3.12 -12.73 6.81
CA ILE A 125 -1.98 -12.19 6.08
C ILE A 125 -1.68 -13.14 4.94
N SER A 126 -1.59 -12.58 3.74
CA SER A 126 -1.17 -13.27 2.53
C SER A 126 0.03 -12.54 1.94
N ILE A 127 1.13 -13.27 1.77
CA ILE A 127 2.39 -12.73 1.26
C ILE A 127 2.71 -13.41 -0.06
N ASN A 128 2.82 -12.62 -1.13
CA ASN A 128 3.35 -13.08 -2.40
C ASN A 128 4.87 -13.14 -2.32
N LEU A 129 5.38 -14.35 -2.09
CA LEU A 129 6.80 -14.65 -2.09
C LEU A 129 7.21 -14.88 -3.54
N SER A 130 7.49 -13.78 -4.25
CA SER A 130 7.74 -13.66 -5.70
C SER A 130 8.87 -14.53 -6.28
N GLN A 131 9.42 -15.48 -5.51
CA GLN A 131 10.44 -16.45 -5.92
C GLN A 131 9.94 -17.90 -6.00
N GLY A 132 8.64 -18.19 -5.74
CA GLY A 132 8.09 -19.55 -5.84
C GLY A 132 8.74 -20.56 -4.88
N LYS A 133 9.46 -20.07 -3.87
CA LYS A 133 10.10 -20.88 -2.83
C LYS A 133 9.08 -21.13 -1.72
N THR A 134 9.05 -22.36 -1.24
CA THR A 134 8.27 -22.72 -0.05
C THR A 134 9.14 -22.46 1.17
N PRO A 135 8.70 -21.63 2.14
CA PRO A 135 9.41 -21.49 3.41
C PRO A 135 9.60 -22.86 4.06
N LYS A 136 10.68 -23.03 4.83
CA LYS A 136 10.86 -24.20 5.70
C LYS A 136 10.34 -23.93 7.10
N ILE A 137 10.50 -22.69 7.56
CA ILE A 137 10.16 -22.26 8.92
C ILE A 137 9.40 -20.95 8.81
N CYS A 138 8.27 -20.88 9.49
CA CYS A 138 7.54 -19.65 9.77
C CYS A 138 7.28 -19.63 11.27
N ARG A 139 7.83 -18.67 12.01
CA ARG A 139 7.72 -18.63 13.47
C ARG A 139 7.62 -17.22 14.01
N LYS A 140 6.93 -17.08 15.14
CA LYS A 140 6.93 -15.82 15.91
C LYS A 140 8.28 -15.63 16.57
N VAL A 141 8.77 -14.39 16.55
CA VAL A 141 10.00 -14.02 17.24
C VAL A 141 9.78 -13.95 18.75
N SER A 142 8.57 -13.54 19.19
CA SER A 142 8.24 -13.37 20.61
C SER A 142 8.39 -14.63 21.46
N ASP A 143 7.95 -15.78 20.94
CA ASP A 143 7.92 -17.05 21.69
C ASP A 143 8.49 -18.25 20.89
N SER A 144 9.08 -18.00 19.72
CA SER A 144 9.63 -19.04 18.82
C SER A 144 8.62 -20.09 18.37
N LYS A 145 7.31 -19.90 18.60
CA LYS A 145 6.30 -20.86 18.13
C LYS A 145 6.14 -20.76 16.64
N GLU A 146 6.09 -21.93 16.01
CA GLU A 146 5.79 -22.03 14.58
C GLU A 146 4.35 -21.58 14.31
N ILE A 147 4.19 -20.83 13.22
CA ILE A 147 2.91 -20.44 12.68
C ILE A 147 2.60 -21.41 11.55
N HIS A 148 1.44 -22.06 11.65
CA HIS A 148 0.91 -22.82 10.54
C HIS A 148 0.53 -21.87 9.40
N TYR A 149 0.96 -22.22 8.19
CA TYR A 149 0.62 -21.49 6.97
C TYR A 149 0.25 -22.47 5.87
N VAL A 150 -0.46 -21.96 4.87
CA VAL A 150 -0.81 -22.68 3.65
C VAL A 150 -0.26 -21.94 2.43
N MET A 151 0.11 -22.68 1.39
CA MET A 151 0.50 -22.10 0.11
C MET A 151 -0.70 -22.14 -0.84
N VAL A 152 -1.16 -20.97 -1.30
CA VAL A 152 -2.21 -20.81 -2.31
C VAL A 152 -1.56 -20.24 -3.58
N GLY A 153 -1.08 -21.13 -4.45
CA GLY A 153 -0.25 -20.72 -5.59
C GLY A 153 1.10 -20.12 -5.12
N PRO A 154 1.45 -18.88 -5.52
CA PRO A 154 2.67 -18.21 -5.05
C PRO A 154 2.48 -17.47 -3.70
N GLU A 155 1.28 -17.50 -3.13
CA GLU A 155 0.94 -16.76 -1.92
C GLU A 155 1.02 -17.67 -0.69
N MET A 156 1.73 -17.21 0.33
CA MET A 156 1.78 -17.82 1.66
C MET A 156 0.73 -17.15 2.53
N GLU A 157 -0.24 -17.92 3.02
CA GLU A 157 -1.32 -17.43 3.86
C GLU A 157 -1.23 -17.99 5.28
N PHE A 158 -1.41 -17.14 6.27
CA PHE A 158 -1.51 -17.54 7.67
C PHE A 158 -2.32 -16.53 8.48
N GLU A 159 -2.64 -16.91 9.72
CA GLU A 159 -3.44 -16.10 10.63
C GLU A 159 -2.65 -15.76 11.89
N ILE A 160 -2.83 -14.53 12.39
CA ILE A 160 -2.38 -14.10 13.72
C ILE A 160 -3.64 -13.95 14.59
N PRO A 161 -3.83 -14.83 15.59
CA PRO A 161 -5.06 -14.84 16.38
C PRO A 161 -5.28 -13.55 17.18
N CYS A 162 -4.20 -12.96 17.71
CA CYS A 162 -4.27 -11.70 18.47
C CYS A 162 -2.96 -10.92 18.31
N LEU A 163 -3.09 -9.64 17.97
CA LEU A 163 -2.02 -8.64 17.96
C LEU A 163 -2.31 -7.56 19.00
N GLU A 164 -1.60 -7.63 20.12
CA GLU A 164 -1.71 -6.68 21.24
C GLU A 164 -1.04 -5.34 20.90
N THR A 165 0.29 -5.35 20.74
CA THR A 165 1.10 -4.14 20.47
C THR A 165 1.99 -4.35 19.26
N MET A 166 2.80 -5.40 19.25
CA MET A 166 3.64 -5.74 18.11
C MET A 166 3.91 -7.25 18.08
N GLU A 167 4.20 -7.76 16.89
CA GLU A 167 4.72 -9.10 16.69
C GLU A 167 5.67 -9.09 15.49
N MET A 168 6.67 -9.95 15.54
CA MET A 168 7.57 -10.18 14.41
C MET A 168 7.53 -11.65 14.03
N ILE A 169 7.54 -11.92 12.73
CA ILE A 169 7.47 -13.27 12.18
C ILE A 169 8.67 -13.46 11.27
N GLU A 170 9.45 -14.50 11.58
CA GLU A 170 10.58 -14.93 10.79
C GLU A 170 10.13 -16.00 9.79
N ILE A 171 10.48 -15.80 8.52
CA ILE A 171 10.15 -16.70 7.41
C ILE A 171 11.46 -17.11 6.73
N SER A 172 11.90 -18.35 6.94
CA SER A 172 13.21 -18.85 6.49
C SER A 172 13.06 -19.96 5.43
N PHE A 173 13.96 -19.99 4.43
CA PHE A 173 13.90 -20.92 3.28
C PHE A 173 14.97 -22.02 3.25
#